data_AF-A0A351J6V3-F1
#
_entry.id   AF-A0A351J6V3-F1
#
_cell.length_a   1.000
_cell.length_b   1.000
_cell.length_c   1.000
_cell.angle_alpha   90.00
_cell.angle_beta   90.00
_cell.angle_gamma   90.00
#
_symmetry.space_group_name_H-M   'P 1'
#
loop_
_entity.id
_entity.type
_entity.pdbx_description
1 polymer ?
#
loop_
_entity_poly.entity_id
_entity_poly.type
_entity_poly.pdbx_seq_one_letter_code
_entity_poly.pdbx_strand_id
1 'polypeptide(L)'
;MVKEMQDRQDQHDRSALERHQIWANRVVVIVLLCAILAAYPMFLWLIGFPLYLRLGIPTIGLALWVVLAITSRVPSLSKYSRFASSVMLNAFGFVQMIFLGTRNAATPYYFFVILAFSLIYLDEKAVIFTALGSLTVHGILVAAYPTIATNPMFYNYTYRTYIYMGFMYLLSVPALIVVARRACALLFDVQRREDSQRILNNSLNQVLEQMTLTATNLLRSSEVLSGHAVVLQSSAEEVAAGMEQMAHMVEVQATDVTQVSGNVVQINSIAGDILKRAEELSESFEKASIAARQGVDLVQETLVGLQQVGAHMGELSAGTQKIKETSFKISEILSFMDNLVQRTNLLSLNANIEAARAGEAGKGFLVVAEEIGRLAEQTNQGSKDIELA
;
A
#
# COMPACT_ATOMS: atom_id res chain seq x y z
N MET A 1 12.86 0.36 46.17
CA MET A 1 12.20 -0.94 45.93
C MET A 1 12.09 -1.83 47.18
N VAL A 2 13.12 -2.55 47.65
CA VAL A 2 12.99 -3.48 48.81
C VAL A 2 12.54 -2.76 50.09
N LYS A 3 13.14 -1.61 50.39
CA LYS A 3 12.77 -0.78 51.54
C LYS A 3 11.36 -0.21 51.45
N GLU A 4 10.93 0.23 50.26
CA GLU A 4 9.54 0.70 50.05
C GLU A 4 8.50 -0.42 50.14
N MET A 5 8.86 -1.64 49.71
CA MET A 5 7.98 -2.81 49.88
C MET A 5 7.84 -3.17 51.36
N GLN A 6 8.94 -3.13 52.13
CA GLN A 6 8.88 -3.30 53.59
C GLN A 6 8.07 -2.20 54.27
N ASP A 7 8.25 -0.93 53.90
CA ASP A 7 7.52 0.18 54.50
C ASP A 7 6.01 0.10 54.22
N ARG A 8 5.62 -0.29 53.00
CA ARG A 8 4.20 -0.53 52.66
C ARG A 8 3.61 -1.72 53.40
N GLN A 9 4.41 -2.77 53.60
CA GLN A 9 4.01 -3.96 54.33
C GLN A 9 3.80 -3.67 55.82
N ASP A 10 4.73 -2.94 56.43
CA ASP A 10 4.61 -2.48 57.82
C ASP A 10 3.39 -1.56 58.01
N GLN A 11 3.09 -0.70 57.03
CA GLN A 11 1.91 0.15 57.06
C GLN A 11 0.61 -0.65 56.94
N HIS A 12 0.60 -1.70 56.10
CA HIS A 12 -0.54 -2.58 55.93
C HIS A 12 -0.83 -3.41 57.19
N ASP A 13 0.21 -4.01 57.77
CA ASP A 13 0.11 -4.80 59.00
C ASP A 13 -0.34 -3.91 60.18
N ARG A 14 0.15 -2.66 60.25
CA ARG A 14 -0.36 -1.67 61.22
C ARG A 14 -1.85 -1.38 61.05
N SER A 15 -2.31 -1.21 59.81
CA SER A 15 -3.72 -0.91 59.53
C SER A 15 -4.66 -2.06 59.96
N ALA A 16 -4.24 -3.31 59.78
CA ALA A 16 -5.00 -4.49 60.15
C ALA A 16 -5.07 -4.65 61.67
N LEU A 17 -3.96 -4.39 62.37
CA LEU A 17 -3.92 -4.38 63.82
C LEU A 17 -4.84 -3.32 64.41
N GLU A 18 -4.86 -2.12 63.82
CA GLU A 18 -5.73 -1.02 64.25
C GLU A 18 -7.20 -1.39 64.09
N ARG A 19 -7.59 -2.02 62.98
CA ARG A 19 -8.96 -2.52 62.79
C ARG A 19 -9.36 -3.54 63.85
N HIS A 20 -8.47 -4.51 64.14
CA HIS A 20 -8.70 -5.49 65.20
C HIS A 20 -8.84 -4.83 66.57
N GLN A 21 -7.97 -3.87 66.89
CA GLN A 21 -8.03 -3.14 68.16
C GLN A 21 -9.32 -2.33 68.32
N ILE A 22 -9.82 -1.70 67.26
CA ILE A 22 -11.12 -1.01 67.29
C ILE A 22 -12.26 -1.99 67.55
N TRP A 23 -12.24 -3.17 66.92
CA TRP A 23 -13.21 -4.22 67.20
C TRP A 23 -13.12 -4.71 68.65
N ALA A 24 -11.91 -5.01 69.13
CA ALA A 24 -11.65 -5.45 70.50
C ALA A 24 -12.14 -4.42 71.53
N ASN A 25 -11.88 -3.13 71.28
CA ASN A 25 -12.39 -2.02 72.08
C ASN A 25 -13.92 -2.04 72.20
N ARG A 26 -14.64 -2.25 71.09
CA ARG A 26 -16.11 -2.33 71.12
C ARG A 26 -16.60 -3.51 71.95
N VAL A 27 -15.98 -4.67 71.80
CA VAL A 27 -16.35 -5.87 72.58
C VAL A 27 -16.11 -5.65 74.06
N VAL A 28 -14.93 -5.13 74.44
CA VAL A 28 -14.58 -4.85 75.84
C VAL A 28 -15.55 -3.87 76.48
N VAL A 29 -15.89 -2.78 75.77
CA VAL A 29 -16.89 -1.80 76.24
C VAL A 29 -18.25 -2.47 76.47
N ILE A 30 -18.72 -3.30 75.55
CA ILE A 30 -20.03 -3.99 75.72
C ILE A 30 -19.99 -4.95 76.91
N VAL A 31 -18.95 -5.79 77.01
CA VAL A 31 -18.83 -6.78 78.09
C VAL A 31 -18.77 -6.09 79.46
N LEU A 32 -17.99 -5.00 79.57
CA LEU A 32 -17.90 -4.23 80.80
C LEU A 32 -19.24 -3.59 81.18
N LEU A 33 -19.99 -3.08 80.20
CA LEU A 33 -21.32 -2.53 80.46
C LEU A 33 -22.27 -3.60 81.03
N CYS A 34 -22.29 -4.80 80.42
CA CYS A 34 -23.09 -5.92 80.91
C CYS A 34 -22.68 -6.33 82.32
N ALA A 35 -21.38 -6.35 82.62
CA ALA A 35 -20.89 -6.64 83.97
C ALA A 35 -21.35 -5.61 85.00
N ILE A 36 -21.28 -4.31 84.67
CA ILE A 36 -21.67 -3.19 85.54
C ILE A 36 -23.18 -3.14 85.78
N LEU A 37 -24.00 -3.40 84.75
CA LEU A 37 -25.45 -3.25 84.83
C LEU A 37 -26.18 -4.50 85.35
N ALA A 38 -25.64 -5.69 85.11
CA ALA A 38 -26.33 -6.93 85.44
C ALA A 38 -25.59 -7.76 86.50
N ALA A 39 -24.35 -8.18 86.21
CA ALA A 39 -23.63 -9.09 87.08
C ALA A 39 -23.39 -8.49 88.47
N TYR A 40 -22.97 -7.22 88.50
CA TYR A 40 -22.57 -6.56 89.75
C TYR A 40 -23.74 -6.18 90.66
N PRO A 41 -24.84 -5.56 90.18
CA PRO A 41 -25.99 -5.25 91.02
C PRO A 41 -26.68 -6.51 91.55
N MET A 42 -26.83 -7.55 90.71
CA MET A 42 -27.35 -8.85 91.13
C MET A 42 -26.49 -9.44 92.24
N PHE A 43 -25.17 -9.37 92.09
CA PHE A 43 -24.23 -9.89 93.07
C PHE A 43 -24.28 -9.15 94.41
N LEU A 44 -24.20 -7.82 94.40
CA LEU A 44 -24.27 -7.01 95.62
C LEU A 44 -25.60 -7.19 96.36
N TRP A 45 -26.67 -7.48 95.61
CA TRP A 45 -27.98 -7.79 96.18
C TRP A 45 -27.98 -9.15 96.89
N LEU A 46 -27.43 -10.20 96.26
CA LEU A 46 -27.35 -11.56 96.84
C LEU A 46 -26.51 -11.62 98.12
N ILE A 47 -25.43 -10.86 98.22
CA ILE A 47 -24.56 -10.83 99.43
C ILE A 47 -25.14 -9.95 100.55
N GLY A 48 -26.16 -9.14 100.27
CA GLY A 48 -26.82 -8.36 101.31
C GLY A 48 -26.13 -7.04 101.65
N PHE A 49 -25.37 -6.43 100.74
CA PHE A 49 -24.69 -5.14 100.98
C PHE A 49 -25.65 -4.00 101.37
N PRO A 50 -25.24 -2.96 102.10
CA PRO A 50 -26.11 -1.82 102.36
C PRO A 50 -26.46 -1.06 101.07
N LEU A 51 -27.67 -0.47 101.03
CA LEU A 51 -28.26 0.11 99.81
C LEU A 51 -27.36 1.16 99.14
N TYR A 52 -26.66 1.99 99.93
CA TYR A 52 -25.78 3.02 99.39
C TYR A 52 -24.59 2.46 98.60
N LEU A 53 -24.04 1.30 98.98
CA LEU A 53 -22.98 0.62 98.23
C LEU A 53 -23.53 -0.11 97.00
N ARG A 54 -24.75 -0.66 97.10
CA ARG A 54 -25.45 -1.30 95.97
C ARG A 54 -25.68 -0.33 94.81
N LEU A 55 -25.90 0.94 95.11
CA LEU A 55 -26.12 1.99 94.10
C LEU A 55 -24.84 2.76 93.77
N GLY A 56 -23.98 3.03 94.77
CA GLY A 56 -22.77 3.82 94.60
C GLY A 56 -21.69 3.15 93.74
N ILE A 57 -21.45 1.85 93.90
CA ILE A 57 -20.37 1.20 93.15
C ILE A 57 -20.72 1.03 91.65
N PRO A 58 -21.93 0.57 91.25
CA PRO A 58 -22.31 0.57 89.84
C PRO A 58 -22.31 1.96 89.20
N THR A 59 -22.70 3.02 89.92
CA THR A 59 -22.73 4.38 89.37
C THR A 59 -21.33 4.94 89.10
N ILE A 60 -20.38 4.71 90.01
CA ILE A 60 -18.96 5.03 89.78
C ILE A 60 -18.41 4.20 88.61
N GLY A 61 -18.74 2.89 88.57
CA GLY A 61 -18.36 2.00 87.47
C GLY A 61 -18.90 2.49 86.12
N LEU A 62 -20.15 2.94 86.07
CA LEU A 62 -20.78 3.48 84.86
C LEU A 62 -20.11 4.78 84.41
N ALA A 63 -19.73 5.68 85.33
CA ALA A 63 -19.01 6.90 85.00
C ALA A 63 -17.63 6.60 84.37
N LEU A 64 -16.87 5.69 84.97
CA LEU A 64 -15.58 5.23 84.40
C LEU A 64 -15.76 4.52 83.06
N TRP A 65 -16.82 3.73 82.93
CA TRP A 65 -17.18 3.07 81.69
C TRP A 65 -17.52 4.08 80.58
N VAL A 66 -18.24 5.18 80.86
CA VAL A 66 -18.51 6.24 79.88
C VAL A 66 -17.20 6.85 79.37
N VAL A 67 -16.24 7.11 80.26
CA VAL A 67 -14.91 7.62 79.88
C VAL A 67 -14.19 6.61 78.98
N LEU A 68 -14.22 5.31 79.32
CA LEU A 68 -13.64 4.26 78.48
C LEU A 68 -14.35 4.16 77.12
N ALA A 69 -15.68 4.26 77.10
CA ALA A 69 -16.48 4.18 75.88
C ALA A 69 -16.23 5.37 74.95
N ILE A 70 -15.96 6.56 75.48
CA ILE A 70 -15.57 7.74 74.69
C ILE A 70 -14.15 7.56 74.16
N THR A 71 -13.18 7.26 75.03
CA THR A 71 -11.77 7.09 74.64
C THR A 71 -11.56 5.96 73.62
N SER A 72 -12.39 4.91 73.69
CA SER A 72 -12.37 3.80 72.72
C SER A 72 -12.78 4.19 71.30
N ARG A 73 -13.57 5.27 71.15
CA ARG A 73 -14.08 5.77 69.86
C ARG A 73 -13.25 6.89 69.27
N VAL A 74 -12.48 7.61 70.08
CA VAL A 74 -11.60 8.70 69.63
C VAL A 74 -10.34 8.10 68.98
N PRO A 75 -10.06 8.32 67.69
CA PRO A 75 -8.97 7.65 66.97
C PRO A 75 -7.60 7.82 67.64
N SER A 76 -7.27 9.04 68.09
CA SER A 76 -5.99 9.36 68.74
C SER A 76 -5.80 8.66 70.10
N LEU A 77 -6.89 8.35 70.80
CA LEU A 77 -6.89 7.75 72.14
C LEU A 77 -7.21 6.25 72.13
N SER A 78 -7.84 5.74 71.07
CA SER A 78 -8.30 4.36 70.95
C SER A 78 -7.18 3.32 71.15
N LYS A 79 -5.95 3.66 70.74
CA LYS A 79 -4.73 2.86 70.92
C LYS A 79 -4.32 2.64 72.38
N TYR A 80 -4.81 3.48 73.29
CA TYR A 80 -4.57 3.36 74.74
C TYR A 80 -5.73 2.69 75.48
N SER A 81 -6.88 2.48 74.82
CA SER A 81 -8.07 1.89 75.44
C SER A 81 -7.83 0.48 75.98
N ARG A 82 -6.91 -0.30 75.39
CA ARG A 82 -6.44 -1.60 75.92
C ARG A 82 -5.78 -1.51 77.30
N PHE A 83 -5.05 -0.42 77.56
CA PHE A 83 -4.41 -0.20 78.85
C PHE A 83 -5.40 0.40 79.85
N ALA A 84 -6.24 1.33 79.40
CA ALA A 84 -7.30 1.91 80.22
C ALA A 84 -8.31 0.85 80.70
N SER A 85 -8.72 -0.07 79.83
CA SER A 85 -9.61 -1.19 80.19
C SER A 85 -8.95 -2.14 81.18
N SER A 86 -7.65 -2.39 81.02
CA SER A 86 -6.86 -3.19 81.96
C SER A 86 -6.76 -2.54 83.35
N VAL A 87 -6.56 -1.22 83.44
CA VAL A 87 -6.63 -0.48 84.71
C VAL A 87 -8.02 -0.61 85.32
N MET A 88 -9.07 -0.40 84.52
CA MET A 88 -10.46 -0.44 85.01
C MET A 88 -10.85 -1.84 85.50
N LEU A 89 -10.46 -2.90 84.79
CA LEU A 89 -10.68 -4.29 85.19
C LEU A 89 -9.91 -4.65 86.46
N ASN A 90 -8.66 -4.20 86.61
CA ASN A 90 -7.88 -4.46 87.83
C ASN A 90 -8.41 -3.66 89.04
N ALA A 91 -8.83 -2.41 88.83
CA ALA A 91 -9.52 -1.63 89.87
C ALA A 91 -10.83 -2.31 90.28
N PHE A 92 -11.56 -2.85 89.31
CA PHE A 92 -12.74 -3.66 89.56
C PHE A 92 -12.40 -4.93 90.36
N GLY A 93 -11.35 -5.67 89.97
CA GLY A 93 -10.86 -6.83 90.69
C GLY A 93 -10.46 -6.51 92.13
N PHE A 94 -9.85 -5.35 92.38
CA PHE A 94 -9.52 -4.87 93.73
C PHE A 94 -10.77 -4.64 94.58
N VAL A 95 -11.76 -3.92 94.04
CA VAL A 95 -13.07 -3.71 94.69
C VAL A 95 -13.74 -5.05 94.96
N GLN A 96 -13.72 -5.96 93.98
CA GLN A 96 -14.22 -7.33 94.13
C GLN A 96 -13.49 -8.04 95.26
N MET A 97 -12.17 -7.94 95.35
CA MET A 97 -11.38 -8.61 96.37
C MET A 97 -11.66 -8.10 97.79
N ILE A 98 -11.87 -6.80 97.97
CA ILE A 98 -12.29 -6.22 99.27
C ILE A 98 -13.67 -6.76 99.66
N PHE A 99 -14.64 -6.71 98.75
CA PHE A 99 -16.03 -6.98 99.11
C PHE A 99 -16.41 -8.47 99.09
N LEU A 100 -15.83 -9.25 98.17
CA LEU A 100 -16.02 -10.70 98.07
C LEU A 100 -15.01 -11.51 98.86
N GLY A 101 -13.94 -10.89 99.35
CA GLY A 101 -12.85 -11.62 99.98
C GLY A 101 -13.28 -12.40 101.22
N THR A 102 -14.30 -11.90 101.92
CA THR A 102 -14.80 -12.42 103.20
C THR A 102 -15.23 -13.87 103.10
N ARG A 103 -14.41 -14.77 103.67
CA ARG A 103 -14.61 -16.23 103.70
C ARG A 103 -14.70 -16.93 102.33
N ASN A 104 -14.35 -16.28 101.22
CA ASN A 104 -14.35 -16.92 99.90
C ASN A 104 -12.94 -17.07 99.33
N ALA A 105 -12.39 -18.28 99.40
CA ALA A 105 -11.03 -18.57 98.91
C ALA A 105 -10.86 -18.43 97.38
N ALA A 106 -11.96 -18.37 96.61
CA ALA A 106 -11.91 -18.29 95.15
C ALA A 106 -11.63 -16.87 94.61
N THR A 107 -11.75 -15.83 95.44
CA THR A 107 -11.77 -14.43 94.96
C THR A 107 -10.49 -13.97 94.23
N PRO A 108 -9.26 -14.31 94.66
CA PRO A 108 -8.04 -13.91 93.95
C PRO A 108 -7.93 -14.53 92.55
N TYR A 109 -8.59 -15.67 92.33
CA TYR A 109 -8.55 -16.34 91.03
C TYR A 109 -9.37 -15.62 89.95
N TYR A 110 -10.25 -14.66 90.30
CA TYR A 110 -10.95 -13.83 89.31
C TYR A 110 -10.02 -12.96 88.47
N PHE A 111 -8.81 -12.64 88.97
CA PHE A 111 -7.83 -11.90 88.19
C PHE A 111 -7.28 -12.69 87.00
N PHE A 112 -7.41 -14.02 86.97
CA PHE A 112 -7.11 -14.81 85.76
C PHE A 112 -8.13 -14.59 84.65
N VAL A 113 -9.39 -14.28 84.99
CA VAL A 113 -10.41 -13.88 84.01
C VAL A 113 -10.06 -12.51 83.43
N ILE A 114 -9.62 -11.56 84.27
CA ILE A 114 -9.11 -10.25 83.82
C ILE A 114 -7.91 -10.42 82.88
N LEU A 115 -6.98 -11.31 83.23
CA LEU A 115 -5.84 -11.63 82.40
C LEU A 115 -6.27 -12.27 81.07
N ALA A 116 -7.23 -13.19 81.07
CA ALA A 116 -7.78 -13.79 79.86
C ALA A 116 -8.46 -12.74 78.96
N PHE A 117 -9.18 -11.77 79.54
CA PHE A 117 -9.79 -10.67 78.79
C PHE A 117 -8.76 -9.80 78.06
N SER A 118 -7.56 -9.62 78.60
CA SER A 118 -6.50 -8.87 77.91
C SER A 118 -6.08 -9.50 76.56
N LEU A 119 -6.33 -10.80 76.38
CA LEU A 119 -6.03 -11.52 75.14
C LEU A 119 -6.87 -11.04 73.96
N ILE A 120 -8.03 -10.42 74.18
CA ILE A 120 -8.91 -9.93 73.10
C ILE A 120 -8.19 -8.94 72.17
N TYR A 121 -7.21 -8.22 72.70
CA TYR A 121 -6.39 -7.27 71.96
C TYR A 121 -5.31 -7.92 71.09
N LEU A 122 -5.06 -9.23 71.27
CA LEU A 122 -3.99 -9.99 70.62
C LEU A 122 -2.63 -9.27 70.71
N ASP A 123 -2.38 -8.60 71.84
CA ASP A 123 -1.20 -7.78 72.08
C ASP A 123 -0.51 -8.21 73.37
N GLU A 124 0.71 -8.69 73.24
CA GLU A 124 1.58 -9.07 74.35
C GLU A 124 1.76 -7.95 75.38
N LYS A 125 1.81 -6.69 74.95
CA LYS A 125 2.03 -5.55 75.84
C LYS A 125 0.80 -5.33 76.72
N ALA A 126 -0.40 -5.55 76.18
CA ALA A 126 -1.65 -5.48 76.95
C ALA A 126 -1.72 -6.62 77.99
N VAL A 127 -1.29 -7.83 77.63
CA VAL A 127 -1.21 -8.97 78.56
C VAL A 127 -0.24 -8.69 79.70
N ILE A 128 0.98 -8.24 79.39
CA ILE A 128 2.00 -7.90 80.39
C ILE A 128 1.51 -6.79 81.32
N PHE A 129 0.97 -5.71 80.75
CA PHE A 129 0.48 -4.57 81.54
C PHE A 129 -0.65 -5.01 82.48
N THR A 130 -1.56 -5.87 82.01
CA THR A 130 -2.65 -6.41 82.82
C THR A 130 -2.15 -7.30 83.95
N ALA A 131 -1.19 -8.18 83.67
CA ALA A 131 -0.55 -9.02 84.68
C ALA A 131 0.15 -8.20 85.76
N LEU A 132 0.92 -7.18 85.37
CA LEU A 132 1.59 -6.27 86.30
C LEU A 132 0.57 -5.53 87.17
N GLY A 133 -0.49 -4.98 86.57
CA GLY A 133 -1.57 -4.33 87.32
C GLY A 133 -2.23 -5.28 88.33
N SER A 134 -2.51 -6.53 87.94
CA SER A 134 -3.06 -7.53 88.85
C SER A 134 -2.10 -7.86 89.99
N LEU A 135 -0.80 -8.07 89.70
CA LEU A 135 0.20 -8.35 90.73
C LEU A 135 0.36 -7.17 91.70
N THR A 136 0.33 -5.93 91.20
CA THR A 136 0.36 -4.72 92.04
C THR A 136 -0.85 -4.66 92.97
N VAL A 137 -2.05 -4.95 92.46
CA VAL A 137 -3.27 -5.00 93.27
C VAL A 137 -3.15 -6.03 94.40
N HIS A 138 -2.66 -7.23 94.11
CA HIS A 138 -2.43 -8.24 95.14
C HIS A 138 -1.36 -7.82 96.15
N GLY A 139 -0.26 -7.21 95.68
CA GLY A 139 0.82 -6.72 96.55
C GLY A 139 0.35 -5.64 97.52
N ILE A 140 -0.48 -4.69 97.06
CA ILE A 140 -1.11 -3.67 97.90
C ILE A 140 -1.99 -4.32 98.97
N LEU A 141 -2.82 -5.29 98.59
CA LEU A 141 -3.71 -5.98 99.53
C LEU A 141 -2.94 -6.76 100.60
N VAL A 142 -1.86 -7.46 100.23
CA VAL A 142 -0.99 -8.15 101.19
C VAL A 142 -0.33 -7.15 102.15
N ALA A 143 0.16 -6.02 101.65
CA ALA A 143 0.83 -5.00 102.46
C ALA A 143 -0.13 -4.25 103.39
N ALA A 144 -1.36 -3.96 102.93
CA ALA A 144 -2.38 -3.26 103.70
C ALA A 144 -3.02 -4.13 104.79
N TYR A 145 -3.01 -5.46 104.61
CA TYR A 145 -3.61 -6.41 105.56
C TYR A 145 -2.61 -7.52 105.96
N PRO A 146 -1.53 -7.18 106.68
CA PRO A 146 -0.43 -8.10 106.97
C PRO A 146 -0.80 -9.23 107.96
N THR A 147 -1.75 -8.99 108.87
CA THR A 147 -2.25 -10.00 109.82
C THR A 147 -3.52 -10.66 109.29
N ILE A 148 -3.33 -11.53 108.30
CA ILE A 148 -4.42 -12.21 107.60
C ILE A 148 -5.28 -13.09 108.53
N ALA A 149 -4.73 -13.51 109.68
CA ALA A 149 -5.39 -14.40 110.62
C ALA A 149 -6.50 -13.76 111.48
N THR A 150 -6.53 -12.43 111.64
CA THR A 150 -7.51 -11.74 112.51
C THR A 150 -8.54 -10.91 111.74
N ASN A 151 -8.33 -10.66 110.45
CA ASN A 151 -9.27 -9.91 109.63
C ASN A 151 -10.28 -10.86 108.94
N PRO A 152 -11.59 -10.78 109.26
CA PRO A 152 -12.62 -11.66 108.69
C PRO A 152 -12.72 -11.57 107.16
N MET A 153 -12.29 -10.46 106.56
CA MET A 153 -12.26 -10.24 105.11
C MET A 153 -11.19 -11.10 104.42
N PHE A 154 -10.06 -11.38 105.08
CA PHE A 154 -8.95 -12.11 104.49
C PHE A 154 -8.64 -13.46 105.13
N TYR A 155 -9.48 -13.90 106.08
CA TYR A 155 -9.27 -15.09 106.91
C TYR A 155 -8.84 -16.38 106.14
N ASN A 156 -9.34 -16.58 104.92
CA ASN A 156 -9.02 -17.76 104.09
C ASN A 156 -7.76 -17.61 103.20
N TYR A 157 -7.08 -16.46 103.22
CA TYR A 157 -5.90 -16.20 102.39
C TYR A 157 -4.60 -16.47 103.15
N THR A 158 -4.27 -17.72 103.36
CA THR A 158 -2.91 -18.07 103.82
C THR A 158 -1.84 -17.69 102.78
N TYR A 159 -0.59 -17.55 103.22
CA TYR A 159 0.57 -17.37 102.35
C TYR A 159 0.64 -18.39 101.19
N ARG A 160 0.09 -19.60 101.40
CA ARG A 160 -0.06 -20.65 100.38
C ARG A 160 -0.87 -20.20 99.16
N THR A 161 -1.94 -19.42 99.35
CA THR A 161 -2.79 -18.92 98.25
C THR A 161 -2.00 -17.99 97.33
N TYR A 162 -1.17 -17.10 97.89
CA TYR A 162 -0.31 -16.22 97.10
C TYR A 162 0.80 -16.97 96.37
N ILE A 163 1.32 -18.05 96.96
CA ILE A 163 2.26 -18.96 96.29
C ILE A 163 1.59 -19.65 95.08
N TYR A 164 0.39 -20.21 95.26
CA TYR A 164 -0.35 -20.84 94.16
C TYR A 164 -0.68 -19.85 93.04
N MET A 165 -1.10 -18.64 93.40
CA MET A 165 -1.37 -17.59 92.43
C MET A 165 -0.11 -17.14 91.70
N GLY A 166 1.03 -17.01 92.39
CA GLY A 166 2.32 -16.71 91.77
C GLY A 166 2.73 -17.78 90.76
N PHE A 167 2.55 -19.06 91.10
CA PHE A 167 2.78 -20.17 90.16
C PHE A 167 1.82 -20.13 88.96
N MET A 168 0.55 -19.79 89.19
CA MET A 168 -0.41 -19.62 88.11
C MET A 168 -0.03 -18.46 87.18
N TYR A 169 0.38 -17.29 87.70
CA TYR A 169 0.87 -16.19 86.86
C TYR A 169 2.14 -16.55 86.10
N LEU A 170 3.06 -17.28 86.74
CA LEU A 170 4.29 -17.76 86.12
C LEU A 170 4.01 -18.65 84.89
N LEU A 171 2.93 -19.44 84.92
CA LEU A 171 2.51 -20.26 83.79
C LEU A 171 1.61 -19.50 82.79
N SER A 172 0.62 -18.75 83.29
CA SER A 172 -0.43 -18.17 82.46
C SER A 172 0.05 -16.97 81.65
N VAL A 173 0.93 -16.13 82.20
CA VAL A 173 1.38 -14.91 81.51
C VAL A 173 2.25 -15.26 80.28
N PRO A 174 3.29 -16.11 80.38
CA PRO A 174 4.05 -16.52 79.19
C PRO A 174 3.18 -17.25 78.17
N ALA A 175 2.27 -18.13 78.62
CA ALA A 175 1.35 -18.84 77.73
C ALA A 175 0.47 -17.86 76.94
N LEU A 176 -0.14 -16.87 77.60
CA LEU A 176 -0.98 -15.87 76.94
C LEU A 176 -0.20 -14.94 76.03
N ILE A 177 1.06 -14.60 76.36
CA ILE A 177 1.95 -13.85 75.46
C ILE A 177 2.21 -14.65 74.18
N VAL A 178 2.52 -15.94 74.29
CA VAL A 178 2.75 -16.82 73.13
C VAL A 178 1.49 -16.91 72.28
N VAL A 179 0.32 -17.08 72.89
CA VAL A 179 -0.96 -17.12 72.18
C VAL A 179 -1.25 -15.78 71.49
N ALA A 180 -1.07 -14.65 72.18
CA ALA A 180 -1.28 -13.31 71.60
C ALA A 180 -0.38 -13.09 70.37
N ARG A 181 0.92 -13.40 70.50
CA ARG A 181 1.90 -13.32 69.39
C ARG A 181 1.50 -14.21 68.22
N ARG A 182 1.18 -15.47 68.49
CA ARG A 182 0.88 -16.46 67.44
C ARG A 182 -0.42 -16.13 66.73
N ALA A 183 -1.46 -15.75 67.46
CA ALA A 183 -2.76 -15.38 66.90
C ALA A 183 -2.66 -14.11 66.04
N CYS A 184 -1.92 -13.10 66.52
CA CYS A 184 -1.64 -11.88 65.75
C CYS A 184 -0.88 -12.19 64.45
N ALA A 185 0.17 -13.01 64.51
CA ALA A 185 0.93 -13.43 63.34
C ALA A 185 0.08 -14.22 62.32
N LEU A 186 -0.79 -15.13 62.78
CA LEU A 186 -1.70 -15.89 61.92
C LEU A 186 -2.73 -14.99 61.24
N LEU A 187 -3.27 -14.00 61.95
CA LEU A 187 -4.22 -13.04 61.38
C LEU A 187 -3.60 -12.26 60.22
N PHE A 188 -2.35 -11.82 60.36
CA PHE A 188 -1.63 -11.15 59.27
C PHE A 188 -1.30 -12.10 58.11
N ASP A 189 -0.90 -13.35 58.38
CA ASP A 189 -0.61 -14.32 57.31
C ASP A 189 -1.85 -14.61 56.45
N VAL A 190 -3.00 -14.82 57.11
CA VAL A 190 -4.28 -15.04 56.41
C VAL A 190 -4.66 -13.84 55.55
N GLN A 191 -4.62 -12.63 56.12
CA GLN A 191 -5.00 -11.44 55.38
C GLN A 191 -4.05 -11.18 54.20
N ARG A 192 -2.74 -11.44 54.37
CA ARG A 192 -1.75 -11.33 53.30
C ARG A 192 -2.02 -12.31 52.17
N ARG A 193 -2.43 -13.54 52.49
CA ARG A 193 -2.83 -14.54 51.48
C ARG A 193 -4.07 -14.10 50.72
N GLU A 194 -5.09 -13.59 51.42
CA GLU A 194 -6.32 -13.09 50.77
C GLU A 194 -6.03 -11.93 49.82
N ASP A 195 -5.22 -10.94 50.24
CA ASP A 195 -4.85 -9.82 49.40
C ASP A 195 -4.01 -10.25 48.19
N SER A 196 -3.04 -11.15 48.40
CA SER A 196 -2.21 -11.68 47.31
C SER A 196 -3.05 -12.46 46.30
N GLN A 197 -4.03 -13.25 46.77
CA GLN A 197 -4.95 -14.00 45.92
C GLN A 197 -5.88 -13.06 45.14
N ARG A 198 -6.36 -11.98 45.76
CA ARG A 198 -7.15 -10.96 45.08
C ARG A 198 -6.36 -10.26 43.97
N ILE A 199 -5.11 -9.88 44.25
CA ILE A 199 -4.23 -9.27 43.25
C ILE A 199 -3.98 -10.26 42.10
N LEU A 200 -3.66 -11.52 42.41
CA LEU A 200 -3.44 -12.55 41.41
C LEU A 200 -4.66 -12.77 40.51
N ASN A 201 -5.86 -12.88 41.09
CA ASN A 201 -7.10 -13.04 40.34
C ASN A 201 -7.36 -11.83 39.41
N ASN A 202 -7.11 -10.61 39.89
CA ASN A 202 -7.25 -9.41 39.07
C ASN A 202 -6.24 -9.41 37.90
N SER A 203 -4.98 -9.79 38.16
CA SER A 203 -3.96 -9.91 37.10
C SER A 203 -4.31 -11.00 36.09
N LEU A 204 -4.83 -12.15 36.54
CA LEU A 204 -5.30 -13.21 35.64
C LEU A 204 -6.44 -12.73 34.74
N ASN A 205 -7.42 -12.01 35.29
CA ASN A 205 -8.52 -11.45 34.50
C ASN A 205 -8.02 -10.46 33.44
N GLN A 206 -7.04 -9.61 33.77
CA GLN A 206 -6.42 -8.68 32.80
C GLN A 206 -5.69 -9.44 31.68
N VAL A 207 -4.94 -10.49 32.02
CA VAL A 207 -4.25 -11.32 31.02
C VAL A 207 -5.25 -12.01 30.10
N LEU A 208 -6.36 -12.54 30.64
CA LEU A 208 -7.41 -13.17 29.84
C LEU A 208 -8.11 -12.19 28.89
N GLU A 209 -8.38 -10.96 29.35
CA GLU A 209 -8.94 -9.89 28.52
C GLU A 209 -7.97 -9.53 27.37
N GLN A 210 -6.70 -9.32 27.69
CA GLN A 210 -5.67 -9.01 26.70
C GLN A 210 -5.46 -10.16 25.70
N MET A 211 -5.53 -11.41 26.16
CA MET A 211 -5.45 -12.59 25.31
C MET A 211 -6.63 -12.66 24.33
N THR A 212 -7.84 -12.33 24.80
CA THR A 212 -9.05 -12.28 23.96
C THR A 212 -8.95 -11.19 22.90
N LEU A 213 -8.50 -9.99 23.27
CA LEU A 213 -8.25 -8.90 22.31
C LEU A 213 -7.16 -9.26 21.28
N THR A 214 -6.11 -9.95 21.72
CA THR A 214 -5.04 -10.40 20.81
C THR A 214 -5.55 -11.46 19.84
N ALA A 215 -6.35 -12.42 20.32
CA ALA A 215 -6.94 -13.47 19.49
C ALA A 215 -7.89 -12.91 18.43
N THR A 216 -8.75 -11.96 18.81
CA THR A 216 -9.67 -11.29 17.85
C THR A 216 -8.91 -10.48 16.79
N ASN A 217 -7.87 -9.75 17.18
CA ASN A 217 -7.00 -9.05 16.24
C ASN A 217 -6.27 -10.01 15.28
N LEU A 218 -5.84 -11.17 15.77
CA LEU A 218 -5.18 -12.19 14.96
C LEU A 218 -6.14 -12.77 13.92
N LEU A 219 -7.37 -13.11 14.33
CA LEU A 219 -8.42 -13.58 13.41
C LEU A 219 -8.71 -12.57 12.30
N ARG A 220 -8.90 -11.29 12.66
CA ARG A 220 -9.13 -10.22 11.69
C ARG A 220 -7.94 -10.06 10.72
N SER A 221 -6.71 -10.14 11.23
CA SER A 221 -5.50 -10.04 10.40
C SER A 221 -5.39 -11.22 9.44
N SER A 222 -5.76 -12.43 9.89
CA SER A 222 -5.81 -13.62 9.05
C SER A 222 -6.84 -13.50 7.92
N GLU A 223 -8.01 -12.92 8.20
CA GLU A 223 -9.06 -12.68 7.20
C GLU A 223 -8.62 -11.68 6.13
N VAL A 224 -8.02 -10.55 6.55
CA VAL A 224 -7.43 -9.57 5.63
C VAL A 224 -6.32 -10.19 4.77
N LEU A 225 -5.44 -10.99 5.38
CA LEU A 225 -4.37 -11.68 4.65
C LEU A 225 -4.91 -12.67 3.63
N SER A 226 -5.97 -13.41 3.98
CA SER A 226 -6.66 -14.30 3.04
C SER A 226 -7.26 -13.52 1.87
N GLY A 227 -7.84 -12.35 2.12
CA GLY A 227 -8.34 -11.46 1.07
C GLY A 227 -7.23 -10.98 0.12
N HIS A 228 -6.09 -10.55 0.67
CA HIS A 228 -4.92 -10.17 -0.14
C HIS A 228 -4.39 -11.34 -0.97
N ALA A 229 -4.38 -12.56 -0.44
CA ALA A 229 -3.94 -13.73 -1.20
C ALA A 229 -4.83 -14.00 -2.43
N VAL A 230 -6.15 -13.83 -2.30
CA VAL A 230 -7.10 -13.95 -3.42
C VAL A 230 -6.84 -12.88 -4.48
N VAL A 231 -6.65 -11.62 -4.08
CA VAL A 231 -6.34 -10.53 -5.02
C VAL A 231 -5.00 -10.79 -5.72
N LEU A 232 -3.98 -11.21 -4.99
CA LEU A 232 -2.66 -11.51 -5.55
C LEU A 232 -2.73 -12.65 -6.57
N GLN A 233 -3.50 -13.69 -6.29
CA GLN A 233 -3.73 -14.80 -7.23
C GLN A 233 -4.37 -14.29 -8.53
N SER A 234 -5.42 -13.45 -8.42
CA SER A 234 -6.08 -12.86 -9.59
C SER A 234 -5.13 -11.96 -10.39
N SER A 235 -4.31 -11.13 -9.72
CA SER A 235 -3.31 -10.31 -10.41
C SER A 235 -2.23 -11.15 -11.09
N ALA A 236 -1.83 -12.28 -10.50
CA ALA A 236 -0.88 -13.20 -11.11
C ALA A 236 -1.45 -13.85 -12.37
N GLU A 237 -2.74 -14.21 -12.37
CA GLU A 237 -3.44 -14.74 -13.54
C GLU A 237 -3.55 -13.69 -14.66
N GLU A 238 -3.87 -12.44 -14.33
CA GLU A 238 -3.91 -11.33 -15.30
C GLU A 238 -2.54 -11.06 -15.93
N VAL A 239 -1.48 -11.06 -15.11
CA VAL A 239 -0.09 -10.92 -15.60
C VAL A 239 0.28 -12.09 -16.51
N ALA A 240 -0.06 -13.33 -16.15
CA ALA A 240 0.21 -14.50 -16.98
C ALA A 240 -0.48 -14.39 -18.35
N ALA A 241 -1.76 -14.01 -18.37
CA ALA A 241 -2.50 -13.78 -19.61
C ALA A 241 -1.88 -12.64 -20.44
N GLY A 242 -1.44 -11.55 -19.80
CA GLY A 242 -0.74 -10.45 -20.47
C GLY A 242 0.59 -10.88 -21.08
N MET A 243 1.33 -11.76 -20.40
CA MET A 243 2.59 -12.33 -20.92
C MET A 243 2.36 -13.26 -22.11
N GLU A 244 1.30 -14.07 -22.11
CA GLU A 244 0.92 -14.89 -23.26
C GLU A 244 0.55 -14.02 -24.48
N GLN A 245 -0.24 -12.97 -24.27
CA GLN A 245 -0.58 -12.03 -25.34
C GLN A 245 0.66 -11.32 -25.90
N MET A 246 1.59 -10.93 -25.02
CA MET A 246 2.85 -10.31 -25.43
C MET A 246 3.71 -11.27 -26.24
N ALA A 247 3.82 -12.53 -25.82
CA ALA A 247 4.55 -13.56 -26.56
C ALA A 247 3.98 -13.75 -27.98
N HIS A 248 2.65 -13.83 -28.12
CA HIS A 248 2.00 -13.89 -29.43
C HIS A 248 2.27 -12.64 -30.27
N MET A 249 2.22 -11.45 -29.67
CA MET A 249 2.52 -10.20 -30.38
C MET A 249 3.97 -10.15 -30.90
N VAL A 250 4.92 -10.64 -30.11
CA VAL A 250 6.33 -10.76 -30.52
C VAL A 250 6.48 -11.72 -31.70
N GLU A 251 5.76 -12.84 -31.73
CA GLU A 251 5.78 -13.79 -32.84
C GLU A 251 5.21 -13.20 -34.13
N VAL A 252 4.08 -12.49 -34.05
CA VAL A 252 3.52 -11.74 -35.19
C VAL A 252 4.51 -10.68 -35.68
N GLN A 253 5.10 -9.91 -34.77
CA GLN A 253 6.07 -8.88 -35.13
C GLN A 253 7.32 -9.46 -35.80
N ALA A 254 7.82 -10.62 -35.34
CA ALA A 254 8.93 -11.32 -35.99
C ALA A 254 8.59 -11.75 -37.43
N THR A 255 7.35 -12.18 -37.65
CA THR A 255 6.83 -12.51 -38.98
C THR A 255 6.77 -11.28 -39.88
N ASP A 256 6.23 -10.17 -39.38
CA ASP A 256 6.16 -8.90 -40.11
C ASP A 256 7.55 -8.38 -40.48
N VAL A 257 8.51 -8.44 -39.56
CA VAL A 257 9.91 -8.06 -39.82
C VAL A 257 10.52 -8.91 -40.92
N THR A 258 10.24 -10.22 -40.93
CA THR A 258 10.70 -11.14 -41.98
C THR A 258 10.09 -10.77 -43.33
N GLN A 259 8.80 -10.44 -43.38
CA GLN A 259 8.12 -10.01 -44.59
C GLN A 259 8.67 -8.67 -45.11
N VAL A 260 8.88 -7.70 -44.22
CA VAL A 260 9.50 -6.41 -44.57
C VAL A 260 10.89 -6.62 -45.14
N SER A 261 11.69 -7.50 -44.53
CA SER A 261 13.02 -7.86 -45.04
C SER A 261 12.95 -8.44 -46.47
N GLY A 262 11.99 -9.34 -46.73
CA GLY A 262 11.73 -9.88 -48.06
C GLY A 262 11.36 -8.80 -49.08
N ASN A 263 10.47 -7.87 -48.70
CA ASN A 263 10.09 -6.74 -49.55
C ASN A 263 11.29 -5.84 -49.87
N VAL A 264 12.19 -5.59 -48.91
CA VAL A 264 13.41 -4.81 -49.13
C VAL A 264 14.33 -5.49 -50.14
N VAL A 265 14.49 -6.82 -50.08
CA VAL A 265 15.25 -7.58 -51.07
C VAL A 265 14.64 -7.43 -52.47
N GLN A 266 13.31 -7.54 -52.58
CA GLN A 266 12.61 -7.37 -53.85
C GLN A 266 12.76 -5.95 -54.41
N ILE A 267 12.64 -4.92 -53.56
CA ILE A 267 12.87 -3.51 -53.95
C ILE A 267 14.29 -3.32 -54.49
N ASN A 268 15.30 -3.88 -53.84
CA ASN A 268 16.68 -3.81 -54.33
C ASN A 268 16.85 -4.49 -55.70
N SER A 269 16.20 -5.63 -55.92
CA SER A 269 16.21 -6.29 -57.23
C SER A 269 15.56 -5.41 -58.31
N ILE A 270 14.38 -4.85 -58.02
CA ILE A 270 13.68 -3.95 -58.95
C ILE A 270 14.52 -2.70 -59.24
N ALA A 271 15.17 -2.12 -58.23
CA ALA A 271 16.06 -0.99 -58.42
C ALA A 271 17.25 -1.35 -59.35
N GLY A 272 17.82 -2.54 -59.20
CA GLY A 272 18.85 -3.07 -60.11
C GLY A 272 18.35 -3.20 -61.56
N ASP A 273 17.14 -3.75 -61.76
CA ASP A 273 16.54 -3.88 -63.09
C ASP A 273 16.25 -2.51 -63.73
N ILE A 274 15.80 -1.53 -62.93
CA ILE A 274 15.57 -0.16 -63.39
C ILE A 274 16.88 0.48 -63.84
N LEU A 275 17.97 0.31 -63.08
CA LEU A 275 19.29 0.82 -63.46
C LEU A 275 19.75 0.24 -64.80
N LYS A 276 19.64 -1.09 -64.96
CA LYS A 276 20.00 -1.76 -66.23
C LYS A 276 19.17 -1.26 -67.40
N ARG A 277 17.84 -1.12 -67.22
CA ARG A 277 16.96 -0.58 -68.26
C ARG A 277 17.28 0.88 -68.60
N ALA A 278 17.69 1.68 -67.62
CA ALA A 278 18.10 3.06 -67.84
C ALA A 278 19.41 3.13 -68.65
N GLU A 279 20.37 2.22 -68.41
CA GLU A 279 21.60 2.08 -69.21
C GLU A 279 21.29 1.68 -70.67
N GLU A 280 20.44 0.66 -70.86
CA GLU A 280 19.99 0.22 -72.20
C GLU A 280 19.27 1.34 -72.95
N LEU A 281 18.41 2.10 -72.25
CA LEU A 281 17.71 3.23 -72.82
C LEU A 281 18.67 4.36 -73.22
N SER A 282 19.67 4.66 -72.39
CA SER A 282 20.72 5.63 -72.69
C SER A 282 21.49 5.24 -73.95
N GLU A 283 21.88 3.96 -74.09
CA GLU A 283 22.56 3.45 -75.28
C GLU A 283 21.66 3.56 -76.54
N SER A 284 20.37 3.26 -76.40
CA SER A 284 19.41 3.39 -77.50
C SER A 284 19.23 4.84 -77.93
N PHE A 285 19.21 5.80 -77.00
CA PHE A 285 19.16 7.23 -77.33
C PHE A 285 20.43 7.69 -78.05
N GLU A 286 21.60 7.19 -77.66
CA GLU A 286 22.85 7.49 -78.36
C GLU A 286 22.81 6.98 -79.81
N LYS A 287 22.35 5.75 -80.03
CA LYS A 287 22.14 5.19 -81.38
C LYS A 287 21.14 6.01 -82.20
N ALA A 288 20.02 6.42 -81.59
CA ALA A 288 19.02 7.25 -82.25
C ALA A 288 19.58 8.63 -82.64
N SER A 289 20.38 9.24 -81.76
CA SER A 289 21.11 10.49 -82.03
C SER A 289 22.07 10.36 -83.21
N ILE A 290 22.85 9.27 -83.28
CA ILE A 290 23.74 8.98 -84.40
C ILE A 290 22.94 8.82 -85.71
N ALA A 291 21.87 8.03 -85.69
CA ALA A 291 21.02 7.81 -86.87
C ALA A 291 20.34 9.11 -87.35
N ALA A 292 19.90 9.98 -86.42
CA ALA A 292 19.36 11.28 -86.75
C ALA A 292 20.39 12.19 -87.44
N ARG A 293 21.65 12.19 -86.96
CA ARG A 293 22.75 12.93 -87.63
C ARG A 293 23.02 12.40 -89.04
N GLN A 294 23.09 11.08 -89.21
CA GLN A 294 23.24 10.46 -90.53
C GLN A 294 22.07 10.82 -91.47
N GLY A 295 20.85 10.88 -90.94
CA GLY A 295 19.67 11.32 -91.68
C GLY A 295 19.79 12.77 -92.16
N VAL A 296 20.30 13.68 -91.32
CA VAL A 296 20.58 15.07 -91.71
C VAL A 296 21.62 15.11 -92.84
N ASP A 297 22.71 14.35 -92.74
CA ASP A 297 23.75 14.30 -93.77
C ASP A 297 23.19 13.79 -95.11
N LEU A 298 22.35 12.74 -95.09
CA LEU A 298 21.72 12.20 -96.29
C LEU A 298 20.74 13.18 -96.95
N VAL A 299 19.96 13.92 -96.14
CA VAL A 299 19.09 14.98 -96.65
C VAL A 299 19.93 16.08 -97.31
N GLN A 300 21.06 16.45 -96.71
CA GLN A 300 21.96 17.44 -97.28
C GLN A 300 22.55 16.98 -98.63
N GLU A 301 22.96 15.72 -98.74
CA GLU A 301 23.42 15.11 -100.00
C GLU A 301 22.30 15.11 -101.06
N THR A 302 21.08 14.75 -100.65
CA THR A 302 19.91 14.74 -101.55
C THR A 302 19.59 16.15 -102.06
N LEU A 303 19.72 17.19 -101.23
CA LEU A 303 19.54 18.59 -101.66
C LEU A 303 20.59 18.99 -102.71
N VAL A 304 21.85 18.56 -102.55
CA VAL A 304 22.90 18.79 -103.55
C VAL A 304 22.55 18.07 -104.86
N GLY A 305 22.10 16.81 -104.80
CA GLY A 305 21.64 16.07 -105.96
C GLY A 305 20.47 16.74 -106.69
N LEU A 306 19.49 17.27 -105.95
CA LEU A 306 18.36 18.02 -106.51
C LEU A 306 18.80 19.31 -107.20
N GLN A 307 19.81 20.02 -106.67
CA GLN A 307 20.37 21.19 -107.34
C GLN A 307 21.02 20.82 -108.68
N GLN A 308 21.72 19.69 -108.76
CA GLN A 308 22.29 19.18 -110.01
C GLN A 308 21.20 18.81 -111.03
N VAL A 309 20.14 18.12 -110.59
CA VAL A 309 18.98 17.82 -111.45
C VAL A 309 18.34 19.11 -111.97
N GLY A 310 18.19 20.12 -111.11
CA GLY A 310 17.70 21.44 -111.50
C GLY A 310 18.57 22.10 -112.58
N ALA A 311 19.90 22.02 -112.45
CA ALA A 311 20.82 22.53 -113.46
C ALA A 311 20.67 21.80 -114.81
N HIS A 312 20.60 20.46 -114.81
CA HIS A 312 20.40 19.67 -116.03
C HIS A 312 19.03 19.92 -116.69
N MET A 313 17.97 20.16 -115.91
CA MET A 313 16.68 20.58 -116.47
C MET A 313 16.77 21.95 -117.14
N GLY A 314 17.56 22.88 -116.60
CA GLY A 314 17.86 24.16 -117.23
C GLY A 314 18.58 23.99 -118.58
N GLU A 315 19.60 23.13 -118.63
CA GLU A 315 20.31 22.78 -119.86
C GLU A 315 19.39 22.14 -120.91
N LEU A 316 18.55 21.20 -120.49
CA LEU A 316 17.57 20.53 -121.36
C LEU A 316 16.55 21.52 -121.94
N SER A 317 16.05 22.45 -121.13
CA SER A 317 15.14 23.50 -121.58
C SER A 317 15.81 24.40 -122.62
N ALA A 318 17.07 24.79 -122.40
CA ALA A 318 17.84 25.58 -123.36
C ALA A 318 18.08 24.82 -124.67
N GLY A 319 18.41 23.53 -124.60
CA GLY A 319 18.54 22.65 -125.76
C GLY A 319 17.25 22.55 -126.57
N THR A 320 16.10 22.36 -125.90
CA THR A 320 14.78 22.28 -126.53
C THR A 320 14.40 23.60 -127.21
N GLN A 321 14.69 24.75 -126.57
CA GLN A 321 14.46 26.06 -127.16
C GLN A 321 15.30 26.26 -128.43
N LYS A 322 16.55 25.80 -128.44
CA LYS A 322 17.42 25.85 -129.62
C LYS A 322 16.90 24.96 -130.76
N ILE A 323 16.35 23.80 -130.44
CA ILE A 323 15.68 22.92 -131.43
C ILE A 323 14.46 23.64 -132.03
N LYS A 324 13.62 24.29 -131.20
CA LYS A 324 12.47 25.08 -131.66
C LYS A 324 12.89 26.19 -132.63
N GLU A 325 13.91 26.97 -132.28
CA GLU A 325 14.45 28.03 -133.15
C GLU A 325 14.99 27.49 -134.48
N THR A 326 15.69 26.35 -134.44
CA THR A 326 16.21 25.69 -135.64
C THR A 326 15.08 25.18 -136.52
N SER A 327 14.04 24.61 -135.92
CA SER A 327 12.84 24.13 -136.63
C SER A 327 12.11 25.26 -137.34
N PHE A 328 11.94 26.43 -136.70
CA PHE A 328 11.36 27.61 -137.35
C PHE A 328 12.15 28.05 -138.58
N LYS A 329 13.48 28.05 -138.50
CA LYS A 329 14.34 28.37 -139.66
C LYS A 329 14.18 27.37 -140.79
N ILE A 330 14.01 26.08 -140.46
CA ILE A 330 13.74 25.04 -141.47
C ILE A 330 12.38 25.31 -142.13
N SER A 331 11.33 25.62 -141.37
CA SER A 331 10.01 25.96 -141.95
C SER A 331 10.08 27.17 -142.88
N GLU A 332 10.87 28.19 -142.54
CA GLU A 332 11.08 29.36 -143.40
C GLU A 332 11.77 28.98 -144.73
N ILE A 333 12.79 28.11 -144.66
CA ILE A 333 13.46 27.57 -145.86
C ILE A 333 12.50 26.73 -146.71
N LEU A 334 11.67 25.89 -146.10
CA LEU A 334 10.69 25.06 -146.81
C LEU A 334 9.64 25.93 -147.52
N SER A 335 9.16 26.99 -146.87
CA SER A 335 8.23 27.96 -147.48
C SER A 335 8.86 28.69 -148.68
N PHE A 336 10.14 29.05 -148.57
CA PHE A 336 10.90 29.60 -149.69
C PHE A 336 11.09 28.56 -150.81
N MET A 337 11.35 27.29 -150.48
CA MET A 337 11.47 26.20 -151.45
C MET A 337 10.16 25.93 -152.18
N ASP A 338 9.01 25.88 -151.50
CA ASP A 338 7.70 25.72 -152.16
C ASP A 338 7.43 26.85 -153.15
N ASN A 339 7.75 28.11 -152.78
CA ASN A 339 7.67 29.24 -153.69
C ASN A 339 8.56 29.06 -154.94
N LEU A 340 9.79 28.57 -154.79
CA LEU A 340 10.68 28.28 -155.91
C LEU A 340 10.15 27.15 -156.79
N VAL A 341 9.62 26.10 -156.17
CA VAL A 341 9.06 24.95 -156.87
C VAL A 341 7.83 25.35 -157.67
N GLN A 342 6.90 26.14 -157.11
CA GLN A 342 5.73 26.65 -157.84
C GLN A 342 6.14 27.50 -159.05
N ARG A 343 7.13 28.39 -158.89
CA ARG A 343 7.68 29.18 -160.01
C ARG A 343 8.30 28.28 -161.07
N THR A 344 9.03 27.25 -160.66
CA THR A 344 9.70 26.30 -161.57
C THR A 344 8.68 25.45 -162.32
N ASN A 345 7.62 25.00 -161.66
CA ASN A 345 6.52 24.26 -162.27
C ASN A 345 5.76 25.13 -163.29
N LEU A 346 5.47 26.39 -162.96
CA LEU A 346 4.89 27.35 -163.91
C LEU A 346 5.80 27.61 -165.12
N LEU A 347 7.10 27.73 -164.89
CA LEU A 347 8.07 27.95 -165.97
C LEU A 347 8.15 26.72 -166.90
N SER A 348 8.17 25.52 -166.31
CA SER A 348 8.09 24.25 -167.04
C SER A 348 6.80 24.14 -167.83
N LEU A 349 5.65 24.47 -167.24
CA LEU A 349 4.36 24.43 -167.92
C LEU A 349 4.33 25.39 -169.12
N ASN A 350 4.82 26.62 -168.95
CA ASN A 350 4.92 27.59 -170.04
C ASN A 350 5.88 27.10 -171.13
N ALA A 351 7.01 26.51 -170.76
CA ALA A 351 7.95 25.92 -171.71
C ALA A 351 7.33 24.72 -172.46
N ASN A 352 6.54 23.90 -171.78
CA ASN A 352 5.79 22.78 -172.37
C ASN A 352 4.77 23.28 -173.40
N ILE A 353 4.00 24.31 -173.06
CA ILE A 353 3.03 24.93 -173.97
C ILE A 353 3.73 25.47 -175.23
N GLU A 354 4.85 26.20 -175.07
CA GLU A 354 5.53 26.82 -176.20
C GLU A 354 6.29 25.79 -177.06
N ALA A 355 6.82 24.73 -176.43
CA ALA A 355 7.41 23.59 -177.14
C ALA A 355 6.37 22.82 -177.97
N ALA A 356 5.15 22.63 -177.43
CA ALA A 356 4.03 22.04 -178.19
C ALA A 356 3.60 22.93 -179.36
N ARG A 357 3.67 24.26 -179.19
CA ARG A 357 3.33 25.26 -180.22
C ARG A 357 4.31 25.29 -181.38
N ALA A 358 5.60 25.01 -181.14
CA ALA A 358 6.65 24.95 -182.14
C ALA A 358 6.62 23.68 -183.04
N GLY A 359 5.70 22.74 -182.79
CA GLY A 359 5.50 21.56 -183.63
C GLY A 359 6.74 20.65 -183.71
N GLU A 360 7.07 20.15 -184.91
CA GLU A 360 8.20 19.22 -185.13
C GLU A 360 9.55 19.75 -184.61
N ALA A 361 9.77 21.07 -184.65
CA ALA A 361 11.01 21.69 -184.14
C ALA A 361 11.08 21.73 -182.60
N GLY A 362 9.95 21.60 -181.91
CA GLY A 362 9.83 21.73 -180.45
C GLY A 362 9.91 20.42 -179.66
N LYS A 363 9.92 19.25 -180.31
CA LYS A 363 9.87 17.93 -179.65
C LYS A 363 10.98 17.71 -178.61
N GLY A 364 12.21 18.15 -178.87
CA GLY A 364 13.31 18.05 -177.92
C GLY A 364 13.15 18.94 -176.69
N PHE A 365 12.59 20.14 -176.86
CA PHE A 365 12.30 21.07 -175.76
C PHE A 365 11.12 20.62 -174.90
N LEU A 366 10.13 19.94 -175.49
CA LEU A 366 8.97 19.40 -174.77
C LEU A 366 9.39 18.36 -173.73
N VAL A 367 10.28 17.43 -174.11
CA VAL A 367 10.80 16.40 -173.19
C VAL A 367 11.53 17.03 -172.01
N VAL A 368 12.31 18.09 -172.25
CA VAL A 368 13.02 18.80 -171.17
C VAL A 368 12.04 19.55 -170.27
N ALA A 369 11.02 20.18 -170.84
CA ALA A 369 10.02 20.91 -170.07
C ALA A 369 9.16 19.97 -169.20
N GLU A 370 8.70 18.82 -169.69
CA GLU A 370 8.03 17.80 -168.88
C GLU A 370 8.92 17.28 -167.74
N GLU A 371 10.20 17.03 -167.99
CA GLU A 371 11.12 16.54 -166.96
C GLU A 371 11.40 17.59 -165.87
N ILE A 372 11.51 18.88 -166.22
CA ILE A 372 11.61 19.98 -165.24
C ILE A 372 10.34 20.06 -164.38
N GLY A 373 9.16 19.88 -164.97
CA GLY A 373 7.88 19.90 -164.23
C GLY A 373 7.77 18.72 -163.26
N ARG A 374 8.19 17.53 -163.71
CA ARG A 374 8.25 16.33 -162.88
C ARG A 374 9.21 16.49 -161.69
N LEU A 375 10.39 17.09 -161.92
CA LEU A 375 11.35 17.39 -160.85
C LEU A 375 10.84 18.43 -159.86
N ALA A 376 10.12 19.45 -160.34
CA ALA A 376 9.46 20.44 -159.48
C ALA A 376 8.41 19.77 -158.57
N GLU A 377 7.53 18.94 -159.12
CA GLU A 377 6.51 18.21 -158.34
C GLU A 377 7.14 17.27 -157.29
N GLN A 378 8.19 16.53 -157.67
CA GLN A 378 8.94 15.68 -156.73
C GLN A 378 9.59 16.49 -155.61
N THR A 379 10.10 17.68 -155.90
CA THR A 379 10.69 18.58 -154.90
C THR A 379 9.62 19.15 -153.96
N ASN A 380 8.42 19.46 -154.46
CA ASN A 380 7.29 19.89 -153.62
C ASN A 380 6.91 18.81 -152.62
N GLN A 381 6.76 17.58 -153.11
CA GLN A 381 6.39 16.45 -152.27
C GLN A 381 7.44 16.20 -151.18
N GLY A 382 8.73 16.25 -151.51
CA GLY A 382 9.81 16.13 -150.53
C GLY A 382 9.80 17.23 -149.47
N SER A 383 9.51 18.48 -149.84
CA SER A 383 9.37 19.58 -148.87
C SER A 383 8.19 19.38 -147.92
N LYS A 384 7.04 18.90 -148.40
CA LYS A 384 5.86 18.60 -147.58
C LYS A 384 6.09 17.45 -146.61
N ASP A 385 6.82 16.43 -147.04
CA ASP A 385 7.17 15.30 -146.18
C ASP A 385 8.08 15.75 -145.01
N ILE A 386 8.96 16.75 -145.23
CA ILE A 386 9.80 17.34 -144.18
C ILE A 386 8.97 18.25 -143.25
N GLU A 387 7.99 19.00 -143.76
CA GLU A 387 7.11 19.85 -142.92
C GLU A 387 6.24 19.05 -141.95
N LEU A 388 5.89 17.80 -142.31
CA LEU A 388 5.08 16.90 -141.49
C LEU A 388 5.88 16.07 -140.47
N ALA A 389 7.21 16.12 -140.51
CA ALA A 389 8.14 15.38 -139.62
C ALA A 389 8.66 16.27 -138.48
#